data_AF-A0A5E4ZCZ6-F1
#
_entry.id   AF-A0A5E4ZCZ6-F1
#
_cell.length_a   1.000
_cell.length_b   1.000
_cell.length_c   1.000
_cell.angle_alpha   90.00
_cell.angle_beta   90.00
_cell.angle_gamma   90.00
#
_symmetry.space_group_name_H-M   'P 1'
#
loop_
_entity.id
_entity.type
_entity.pdbx_description
1 polymer ?
#
loop_
_entity_poly.entity_id
_entity_poly.type
_entity_poly.pdbx_seq_one_letter_code
_entity_poly.pdbx_strand_id
1 'polypeptide(L)'
;MTKTLASFVRSPRSASRSASAFGPVVLAFLTSLAPLAHAAPADDIARLYALPPDGSVYVRVVNQAVAPVSVQLGNGAKAESLAANGKIVTDYRVLPGAQAYPLKVNGRAIDVSGKTPKGGFVTLVVDGAKASAPAKVIVDESPAADGLKAELAVYNLVPGCTAKVGVAGGPTVFPAVADGARAARAINPVSASLVGECTGHTSAPLALPPLKGGDRYSLFLVGTAQAPVLVGATNRTEAYKAN
;
A
#
# COMPACT_ATOMS: atom_id res chain seq x y z
N MET A 1 12.81 14.59 60.73
CA MET A 1 11.90 15.02 61.83
C MET A 1 10.75 15.73 61.13
N THR A 2 9.51 15.23 61.05
CA THR A 2 8.57 14.93 62.16
C THR A 2 7.40 14.06 61.64
N LYS A 3 6.77 13.33 62.58
CA LYS A 3 5.74 12.27 62.54
C LYS A 3 4.44 12.49 61.72
N THR A 4 3.86 11.36 61.24
CA THR A 4 2.41 11.11 61.01
C THR A 4 2.10 9.65 61.41
N LEU A 5 1.52 9.41 62.60
CA LEU A 5 0.13 9.00 62.89
C LEU A 5 -0.28 7.64 62.26
N ALA A 6 -0.36 6.57 63.06
CA ALA A 6 -1.59 6.01 63.69
C ALA A 6 -2.39 5.15 62.68
N SER A 7 -3.04 4.02 62.97
CA SER A 7 -3.31 3.18 64.12
C SER A 7 -4.20 2.05 63.56
N PHE A 8 -4.16 0.81 64.07
CA PHE A 8 -5.34 0.12 64.62
C PHE A 8 -5.04 -1.35 64.90
N VAL A 9 -5.13 -1.68 66.19
CA VAL A 9 -5.16 -3.04 66.73
C VAL A 9 -6.64 -3.42 66.89
N ARG A 10 -7.03 -4.60 66.41
CA ARG A 10 -8.12 -5.37 67.02
C ARG A 10 -8.00 -6.86 66.71
N SER A 11 -7.82 -7.62 67.77
CA SER A 11 -8.13 -9.05 67.94
C SER A 11 -9.02 -9.13 69.22
N PRO A 12 -9.74 -10.23 69.55
CA PRO A 12 -9.46 -11.63 69.18
C PRO A 12 -10.69 -12.56 68.92
N ARG A 13 -10.36 -13.74 68.39
CA ARG A 13 -10.80 -15.14 68.66
C ARG A 13 -12.20 -15.44 69.23
N SER A 14 -12.86 -16.45 68.63
CA SER A 14 -13.18 -17.77 69.23
C SER A 14 -13.78 -18.67 68.12
N ALA A 15 -13.16 -19.78 67.67
CA ALA A 15 -13.28 -21.18 68.15
C ALA A 15 -14.75 -21.67 68.25
N SER A 16 -15.18 -22.85 67.79
CA SER A 16 -14.48 -24.13 67.57
C SER A 16 -15.25 -25.10 66.65
N ARG A 17 -14.49 -25.90 65.89
CA ARG A 17 -14.56 -27.37 65.63
C ARG A 17 -15.90 -28.12 65.54
N SER A 18 -16.06 -28.88 64.45
CA SER A 18 -16.25 -30.36 64.39
C SER A 18 -16.19 -30.79 62.92
N ALA A 19 -15.15 -31.49 62.43
CA ALA A 19 -14.93 -32.95 62.46
C ALA A 19 -15.92 -33.76 61.61
N SER A 20 -15.51 -34.21 60.42
CA SER A 20 -15.33 -35.63 60.10
C SER A 20 -14.91 -35.84 58.64
N ALA A 21 -13.95 -36.75 58.46
CA ALA A 21 -13.40 -37.22 57.20
C ALA A 21 -14.39 -38.11 56.43
N PHE A 22 -14.25 -38.24 55.10
CA PHE A 22 -14.36 -39.50 54.34
C PHE A 22 -14.08 -39.25 52.84
N GLY A 23 -12.98 -39.84 52.34
CA GLY A 23 -12.81 -40.45 51.00
C GLY A 23 -12.78 -39.57 49.73
N PRO A 24 -11.67 -39.57 48.95
CA PRO A 24 -11.70 -39.13 47.56
C PRO A 24 -12.14 -40.30 46.67
N VAL A 25 -13.34 -40.25 46.09
CA VAL A 25 -13.68 -41.06 44.93
C VAL A 25 -13.35 -40.24 43.68
N VAL A 26 -12.27 -40.67 43.04
CA VAL A 26 -11.76 -40.21 41.75
C VAL A 26 -12.84 -40.42 40.68
N LEU A 27 -13.31 -39.34 40.07
CA LEU A 27 -14.02 -39.40 38.79
C LEU A 27 -13.17 -38.69 37.74
N ALA A 28 -12.45 -39.51 36.97
CA ALA A 28 -11.61 -39.07 35.86
C ALA A 28 -12.50 -38.55 34.71
N PHE A 29 -12.59 -37.23 34.56
CA PHE A 29 -13.05 -36.61 33.32
C PHE A 29 -11.85 -36.45 32.38
N LEU A 30 -11.72 -37.37 31.42
CA LEU A 30 -10.85 -37.22 30.25
C LEU A 30 -11.45 -36.16 29.33
N THR A 31 -11.17 -34.88 29.60
CA THR A 31 -11.41 -33.80 28.64
C THR A 31 -10.26 -33.78 27.64
N SER A 32 -10.51 -34.33 26.47
CA SER A 32 -9.67 -34.24 25.28
C SER A 32 -9.55 -32.76 24.88
N LEU A 33 -8.49 -32.06 25.32
CA LEU A 33 -8.11 -30.78 24.74
C LEU A 33 -7.55 -31.03 23.34
N ALA A 34 -8.40 -30.94 22.33
CA ALA A 34 -7.94 -30.82 20.95
C ALA A 34 -7.23 -29.47 20.79
N PRO A 35 -5.99 -29.41 20.27
CA PRO A 35 -5.37 -28.14 19.94
C PRO A 35 -6.12 -27.54 18.75
N LEU A 36 -6.83 -26.44 18.97
CA LEU A 36 -7.25 -25.52 17.92
C LEU A 36 -5.99 -24.91 17.30
N ALA A 37 -5.40 -25.62 16.33
CA ALA A 37 -4.40 -25.05 15.44
C ALA A 37 -5.06 -23.87 14.71
N HIS A 38 -4.83 -22.66 15.21
CA HIS A 38 -5.09 -21.44 14.46
C HIS A 38 -4.11 -21.44 13.28
N ALA A 39 -4.57 -21.95 12.14
CA ALA A 39 -3.93 -21.65 10.87
C ALA A 39 -4.00 -20.13 10.71
N ALA A 40 -2.86 -19.46 10.93
CA ALA A 40 -2.71 -18.07 10.49
C ALA A 40 -3.00 -18.04 8.97
N PRO A 41 -3.81 -17.10 8.46
CA PRO A 41 -4.14 -17.07 7.05
C PRO A 41 -2.86 -16.92 6.20
N ALA A 42 -2.49 -18.00 5.51
CA ALA A 42 -1.43 -18.02 4.50
C ALA A 42 -1.79 -17.17 3.25
N ASP A 43 -3.00 -16.62 3.20
CA ASP A 43 -3.49 -15.75 2.13
C ASP A 43 -2.77 -14.40 2.03
N ASP A 44 -2.13 -13.93 3.11
CA ASP A 44 -1.46 -12.62 3.12
C ASP A 44 -0.09 -12.65 2.42
N ILE A 45 0.57 -13.82 2.35
CA ILE A 45 1.89 -13.98 1.73
C ILE A 45 1.78 -14.39 0.25
N ALA A 46 0.76 -15.18 -0.12
CA ALA A 46 0.59 -15.67 -1.50
C ALA A 46 0.09 -14.59 -2.49
N ARG A 47 -0.60 -13.54 -2.02
CA ARG A 47 -1.20 -12.50 -2.88
C ARG A 47 -0.22 -11.42 -3.37
N LEU A 48 0.98 -11.32 -2.79
CA LEU A 48 1.86 -10.16 -2.94
C LEU A 48 2.97 -10.31 -3.99
N TYR A 49 3.15 -11.52 -4.55
CA TYR A 49 4.27 -11.85 -5.44
C TYR A 49 3.87 -12.42 -6.80
N ALA A 50 2.58 -12.63 -7.05
CA ALA A 50 2.17 -13.23 -8.30
C ALA A 50 2.40 -12.23 -9.44
N LEU A 51 3.29 -12.58 -10.37
CA LEU A 51 3.28 -12.02 -11.73
C LEU A 51 1.86 -12.17 -12.32
N PRO A 52 1.48 -11.33 -13.29
CA PRO A 52 0.18 -11.50 -13.93
C PRO A 52 0.11 -12.92 -14.54
N PRO A 53 -1.10 -13.51 -14.65
CA PRO A 53 -1.27 -14.78 -15.35
C PRO A 53 -0.61 -14.73 -16.74
N ASP A 54 -0.14 -15.89 -17.23
CA ASP A 54 0.53 -15.97 -18.52
C ASP A 54 -0.25 -15.27 -19.64
N GLY A 55 0.47 -14.48 -20.44
CA GLY A 55 -0.13 -13.69 -21.52
C GLY A 55 -0.96 -12.48 -21.06
N SER A 56 -0.97 -12.15 -19.77
CA SER A 56 -1.67 -10.99 -19.20
C SER A 56 -0.71 -9.94 -18.64
N VAL A 57 -1.24 -8.79 -18.24
CA VAL A 57 -0.50 -7.69 -17.61
C VAL A 57 -1.31 -7.10 -16.47
N TYR A 58 -0.63 -6.60 -15.43
CA TYR A 58 -1.27 -5.76 -14.43
C TYR A 58 -1.25 -4.29 -14.87
N VAL A 59 -2.42 -3.67 -14.93
CA VAL A 59 -2.55 -2.27 -15.35
C VAL A 59 -3.30 -1.48 -14.28
N ARG A 60 -2.82 -0.28 -13.96
CA ARG A 60 -3.51 0.68 -13.09
C ARG A 60 -3.58 2.05 -13.73
N VAL A 61 -4.43 2.93 -13.20
CA VAL A 61 -4.54 4.32 -13.64
C VAL A 61 -4.17 5.26 -12.49
N VAL A 62 -3.37 6.29 -12.79
CA VAL A 62 -3.04 7.38 -11.86
C VAL A 62 -3.49 8.73 -12.45
N ASN A 63 -4.10 9.55 -11.61
CA ASN A 63 -4.42 10.95 -11.92
C ASN A 63 -3.27 11.85 -11.48
N GLN A 64 -2.62 12.54 -12.43
CA GLN A 64 -1.54 13.50 -12.13
C GLN A 64 -2.05 14.92 -11.81
N ALA A 65 -3.34 15.18 -12.01
CA ALA A 65 -3.91 16.52 -11.94
C ALA A 65 -4.46 16.87 -10.55
N VAL A 66 -4.62 18.17 -10.32
CA VAL A 66 -5.27 18.74 -9.12
C VAL A 66 -6.80 18.76 -9.21
N ALA A 67 -7.38 18.13 -10.24
CA ALA A 67 -8.82 17.96 -10.41
C ALA A 67 -9.19 16.47 -10.30
N PRO A 68 -10.29 16.11 -9.60
CA PRO A 68 -10.73 14.73 -9.52
C PRO A 68 -11.20 14.22 -10.90
N VAL A 69 -11.12 12.91 -11.09
CA VAL A 69 -11.47 12.26 -12.36
C VAL A 69 -12.12 10.90 -12.12
N SER A 70 -13.08 10.53 -12.97
CA SER A 70 -13.65 9.19 -12.99
C SER A 70 -12.95 8.35 -14.06
N VAL A 71 -12.47 7.16 -13.71
CA VAL A 71 -11.78 6.25 -14.63
C VAL A 71 -12.49 4.90 -14.70
N GLN A 72 -12.51 4.29 -15.88
CA GLN A 72 -12.95 2.91 -16.09
C GLN A 72 -11.86 2.22 -16.91
N LEU A 73 -11.09 1.36 -16.26
CA LEU A 73 -10.04 0.58 -16.90
C LEU A 73 -10.56 -0.83 -17.12
N GLY A 74 -10.67 -1.32 -18.35
CA GLY A 74 -11.24 -2.63 -18.69
C GLY A 74 -12.67 -2.56 -19.22
N ASN A 75 -13.01 -3.48 -20.12
CA ASN A 75 -14.37 -3.62 -20.62
C ASN A 75 -15.32 -4.04 -19.48
N GLY A 76 -16.42 -3.31 -19.31
CA GLY A 76 -17.40 -3.59 -18.25
C GLY A 76 -16.93 -3.26 -16.83
N ALA A 77 -15.77 -2.63 -16.66
CA ALA A 77 -15.30 -2.19 -15.36
C ALA A 77 -16.20 -1.10 -14.77
N LYS A 78 -16.37 -1.12 -13.45
CA LYS A 78 -17.06 -0.03 -12.75
C LYS A 78 -16.21 1.23 -12.78
N ALA A 79 -16.88 2.38 -12.79
CA ALA A 79 -16.20 3.66 -12.66
C ALA A 79 -15.61 3.82 -11.27
N GLU A 80 -14.36 4.23 -11.22
CA GLU A 80 -13.64 4.55 -9.99
C GLU A 80 -13.33 6.04 -9.97
N SER A 81 -13.57 6.71 -8.83
CA SER A 81 -13.20 8.11 -8.66
C SER A 81 -11.78 8.19 -8.11
N LEU A 82 -10.92 8.92 -8.82
CA LEU A 82 -9.59 9.32 -8.38
C LEU A 82 -9.64 10.78 -7.95
N ALA A 83 -9.16 11.05 -6.74
CA ALA A 83 -9.12 12.40 -6.21
C ALA A 83 -7.95 13.22 -6.79
N ALA A 84 -7.91 14.51 -6.46
CA ALA A 84 -6.79 15.41 -6.75
C ALA A 84 -5.60 15.21 -5.79
N ASN A 85 -5.89 14.72 -4.58
CA ASN A 85 -4.94 14.36 -3.53
C ASN A 85 -5.46 13.13 -2.77
N GLY A 86 -4.58 12.40 -2.07
CA GLY A 86 -4.96 11.16 -1.38
C GLY A 86 -5.07 9.98 -2.35
N LYS A 87 -6.27 9.45 -2.61
CA LYS A 87 -6.47 8.31 -3.52
C LYS A 87 -6.44 8.78 -4.98
N ILE A 88 -5.23 8.92 -5.51
CA ILE A 88 -4.99 9.37 -6.90
C ILE A 88 -4.74 8.21 -7.87
N VAL A 89 -4.70 6.97 -7.39
CA VAL A 89 -4.36 5.77 -8.17
C VAL A 89 -5.33 4.63 -7.89
N THR A 90 -5.64 3.83 -8.91
CA THR A 90 -6.43 2.60 -8.78
C THR A 90 -5.57 1.45 -8.25
N ASP A 91 -6.21 0.39 -7.77
CA ASP A 91 -5.55 -0.91 -7.68
C ASP A 91 -5.21 -1.42 -9.10
N TYR A 92 -4.28 -2.37 -9.20
CA TYR A 92 -3.96 -3.04 -10.46
C TYR A 92 -5.09 -3.97 -10.89
N ARG A 93 -5.42 -3.93 -12.18
CA ARG A 93 -6.34 -4.87 -12.85
C ARG A 93 -5.56 -5.77 -13.78
N VAL A 94 -6.00 -7.02 -13.90
CA VAL A 94 -5.47 -7.91 -14.94
C VAL A 94 -6.14 -7.56 -16.27
N LEU A 95 -5.33 -7.21 -17.27
CA LEU A 95 -5.76 -7.06 -18.66
C LEU A 95 -5.05 -8.10 -19.54
N PRO A 96 -5.68 -8.54 -20.64
CA PRO A 96 -4.99 -9.37 -21.62
C PRO A 96 -3.79 -8.62 -22.23
N GLY A 97 -2.70 -9.35 -22.46
CA GLY A 97 -1.52 -8.84 -23.15
C GLY A 97 -1.73 -8.71 -24.66
N ALA A 98 -0.87 -7.92 -25.31
CA ALA A 98 -0.90 -7.63 -26.74
C ALA A 98 -2.23 -7.03 -27.27
N GLN A 99 -2.99 -6.37 -26.39
CA GLN A 99 -4.25 -5.69 -26.71
C GLN A 99 -4.14 -4.17 -26.51
N ALA A 100 -5.09 -3.42 -27.07
CA ALA A 100 -5.23 -2.00 -26.74
C ALA A 100 -5.69 -1.84 -25.28
N TYR A 101 -5.46 -0.67 -24.69
CA TYR A 101 -5.93 -0.37 -23.33
C TYR A 101 -7.39 0.12 -23.38
N PRO A 102 -8.37 -0.63 -22.86
CA PRO A 102 -9.74 -0.15 -22.71
C PRO A 102 -9.81 0.84 -21.54
N LEU A 103 -9.58 2.13 -21.79
CA LEU A 103 -9.65 3.18 -20.78
C LEU A 103 -10.73 4.20 -21.13
N LYS A 104 -11.65 4.44 -20.19
CA LYS A 104 -12.53 5.62 -20.23
C LYS A 104 -12.20 6.57 -19.10
N VAL A 105 -12.28 7.85 -19.39
CA VAL A 105 -12.11 8.96 -18.46
C VAL A 105 -13.37 9.81 -18.53
N ASN A 106 -14.02 10.04 -17.39
CA ASN A 106 -15.32 10.71 -17.27
C ASN A 106 -16.37 10.16 -18.24
N GLY A 107 -16.40 8.83 -18.41
CA GLY A 107 -17.32 8.12 -19.29
C GLY A 107 -16.93 8.10 -20.78
N ARG A 108 -15.91 8.86 -21.20
CA ARG A 108 -15.44 8.93 -22.59
C ARG A 108 -14.22 8.03 -22.79
N ALA A 109 -14.20 7.25 -23.87
CA ALA A 109 -13.01 6.51 -24.27
C ALA A 109 -11.88 7.48 -24.63
N ILE A 110 -10.67 7.20 -24.11
CA ILE A 110 -9.48 8.00 -24.43
C ILE A 110 -8.42 7.14 -25.11
N ASP A 111 -7.60 7.78 -25.92
CA ASP A 111 -6.50 7.10 -26.60
C ASP A 111 -5.38 6.78 -25.63
N VAL A 112 -4.82 5.58 -25.78
CA VAL A 112 -3.62 5.15 -25.06
C VAL A 112 -2.69 4.55 -26.11
N SER A 113 -1.48 5.07 -26.22
CA SER A 113 -0.54 4.62 -27.25
C SER A 113 -0.01 3.22 -26.96
N GLY A 114 0.24 2.46 -28.03
CA GLY A 114 0.80 1.12 -27.94
C GLY A 114 -0.19 0.05 -27.54
N LYS A 115 0.36 -1.10 -27.12
CA LYS A 115 -0.39 -2.28 -26.69
C LYS A 115 0.12 -2.72 -25.32
N THR A 116 -0.71 -3.46 -24.59
CA THR A 116 -0.32 -4.12 -23.35
C THR A 116 0.86 -5.08 -23.60
N PRO A 117 1.89 -5.10 -22.73
CA PRO A 117 2.90 -6.15 -22.76
C PRO A 117 2.31 -7.50 -22.35
N LYS A 118 3.04 -8.59 -22.55
CA LYS A 118 2.68 -9.95 -22.11
C LYS A 118 3.37 -10.27 -20.78
N GLY A 119 3.07 -9.50 -19.76
CA GLY A 119 3.65 -9.65 -18.42
C GLY A 119 3.91 -8.30 -17.77
N GLY A 120 4.32 -8.35 -16.50
CA GLY A 120 4.73 -7.17 -15.74
C GLY A 120 3.58 -6.23 -15.34
N PHE A 121 3.95 -4.97 -15.15
CA PHE A 121 3.09 -3.93 -14.60
C PHE A 121 3.09 -2.71 -15.53
N VAL A 122 1.94 -2.05 -15.65
CA VAL A 122 1.78 -0.81 -16.42
C VAL A 122 1.00 0.19 -15.59
N THR A 123 1.49 1.43 -15.55
CA THR A 123 0.77 2.58 -14.99
C THR A 123 0.37 3.52 -16.12
N LEU A 124 -0.94 3.73 -16.26
CA LEU A 124 -1.50 4.71 -17.19
C LEU A 124 -1.69 6.03 -16.44
N VAL A 125 -1.12 7.11 -16.96
CA VAL A 125 -1.19 8.43 -16.35
C VAL A 125 -2.21 9.28 -17.11
N VAL A 126 -3.23 9.75 -16.40
CA VAL A 126 -4.25 10.67 -16.92
C VAL A 126 -4.14 12.03 -16.25
N ASP A 127 -4.52 13.06 -16.99
CA ASP A 127 -4.64 14.43 -16.50
C ASP A 127 -6.13 14.77 -16.31
N GLY A 128 -6.62 14.76 -15.07
CA GLY A 128 -8.00 15.11 -14.76
C GLY A 128 -8.41 16.52 -15.21
N ALA A 129 -7.46 17.46 -15.35
CA ALA A 129 -7.75 18.79 -15.89
C ALA A 129 -7.86 18.79 -17.43
N LYS A 130 -7.38 17.72 -18.09
CA LYS A 130 -7.45 17.49 -19.54
C LYS A 130 -7.99 16.09 -19.82
N ALA A 131 -9.19 15.80 -19.33
CA ALA A 131 -9.80 14.46 -19.36
C ALA A 131 -9.92 13.80 -20.75
N SER A 132 -9.81 14.56 -21.85
CA SER A 132 -9.81 14.04 -23.23
C SER A 132 -8.41 13.85 -23.83
N ALA A 133 -7.35 14.23 -23.12
CA ALA A 133 -5.99 14.02 -23.58
C ALA A 133 -5.62 12.53 -23.56
N PRO A 134 -4.75 12.06 -24.47
CA PRO A 134 -4.26 10.68 -24.42
C PRO A 134 -3.55 10.38 -23.09
N ALA A 135 -3.74 9.16 -22.57
CA ALA A 135 -3.02 8.73 -21.38
C ALA A 135 -1.55 8.45 -21.71
N LYS A 136 -0.64 8.83 -20.81
CA LYS A 136 0.77 8.43 -20.91
C LYS A 136 0.93 7.01 -20.35
N VAL A 137 1.79 6.20 -20.96
CA VAL A 137 2.07 4.83 -20.53
C VAL A 137 3.44 4.77 -19.86
N ILE A 138 3.48 4.25 -18.63
CA ILE A 138 4.71 3.92 -17.92
C ILE A 138 4.74 2.41 -17.72
N VAL A 139 5.68 1.72 -18.36
CA VAL A 139 5.94 0.30 -18.13
C VAL A 139 6.77 0.18 -16.86
N ASP A 140 6.26 -0.57 -15.89
CA ASP A 140 6.90 -0.84 -14.61
C ASP A 140 7.61 -2.19 -14.72
N GLU A 141 8.93 -2.11 -14.90
CA GLU A 141 9.84 -3.23 -14.68
C GLU A 141 10.16 -3.29 -13.18
N SER A 142 9.66 -4.33 -12.51
CA SER A 142 10.04 -4.60 -11.12
C SER A 142 11.38 -5.34 -11.12
N PRO A 143 12.36 -4.96 -10.28
CA PRO A 143 13.40 -5.89 -9.90
C PRO A 143 12.76 -7.16 -9.32
N ALA A 144 13.36 -8.33 -9.57
CA ALA A 144 12.89 -9.57 -8.97
C ALA A 144 12.88 -9.42 -7.44
N ALA A 145 11.70 -9.47 -6.82
CA ALA A 145 11.57 -9.38 -5.37
C ALA A 145 11.96 -10.73 -4.76
N ASP A 146 13.00 -10.75 -3.91
CA ASP A 146 13.39 -11.92 -3.11
C ASP A 146 12.46 -12.15 -1.90
N GLY A 147 11.46 -11.28 -1.72
CA GLY A 147 10.47 -11.32 -0.64
C GLY A 147 10.99 -10.88 0.73
N LEU A 148 12.29 -10.60 0.87
CA LEU A 148 12.89 -10.22 2.14
C LEU A 148 12.83 -8.71 2.39
N LYS A 149 12.73 -7.93 1.31
CA LYS A 149 12.66 -6.47 1.35
C LYS A 149 11.33 -5.97 0.82
N ALA A 150 10.94 -4.77 1.27
CA ALA A 150 9.87 -4.03 0.61
C ALA A 150 10.43 -3.37 -0.66
N GLU A 151 9.62 -3.24 -1.70
CA GLU A 151 9.94 -2.39 -2.85
C GLU A 151 9.36 -0.99 -2.62
N LEU A 152 10.20 0.02 -2.78
CA LEU A 152 9.77 1.40 -2.92
C LEU A 152 9.99 1.83 -4.38
N ALA A 153 8.93 2.30 -5.03
CA ALA A 153 8.98 2.86 -6.38
C ALA A 153 8.56 4.32 -6.36
N VAL A 154 9.21 5.17 -7.15
CA VAL A 154 8.84 6.56 -7.37
C VAL A 154 8.48 6.78 -8.83
N TYR A 155 7.42 7.54 -9.05
CA TYR A 155 6.96 8.03 -10.34
C TYR A 155 7.03 9.56 -10.30
N ASN A 156 7.81 10.15 -11.17
CA ASN A 156 7.82 11.60 -11.33
C ASN A 156 6.82 11.99 -12.42
N LEU A 157 5.71 12.60 -12.00
CA LEU A 157 4.64 13.06 -12.87
C LEU A 157 4.56 14.60 -12.89
N VAL A 158 5.60 15.29 -12.41
CA VAL A 158 5.73 16.74 -12.45
C VAL A 158 6.33 17.15 -13.80
N PRO A 159 5.58 17.85 -14.68
CA PRO A 159 6.08 18.19 -16.00
C PRO A 159 7.35 19.05 -15.95
N GLY A 160 8.35 18.69 -16.75
CA GLY A 160 9.60 19.44 -16.89
C GLY A 160 10.52 19.42 -15.66
N CYS A 161 10.26 18.57 -14.67
CA CYS A 161 11.10 18.41 -13.50
C CYS A 161 11.93 17.13 -13.59
N THR A 162 13.21 17.18 -13.18
CA THR A 162 13.96 15.99 -12.74
C THR A 162 13.87 15.93 -11.22
N ALA A 163 13.07 14.98 -10.72
CA ALA A 163 12.73 14.90 -9.31
C ALA A 163 13.83 14.22 -8.49
N LYS A 164 13.92 14.62 -7.23
CA LYS A 164 14.65 13.92 -6.17
C LYS A 164 13.67 13.53 -5.07
N VAL A 165 13.85 12.36 -4.47
CA VAL A 165 13.09 11.92 -3.30
C VAL A 165 14.04 11.46 -2.20
N GLY A 166 13.83 11.92 -0.97
CA GLY A 166 14.68 11.63 0.17
C GLY A 166 13.91 11.53 1.47
N VAL A 167 14.58 11.10 2.53
CA VAL A 167 14.06 11.21 3.90
C VAL A 167 14.04 12.69 4.29
N ALA A 168 12.97 13.15 4.94
CA ALA A 168 12.86 14.52 5.43
C ALA A 168 14.05 14.86 6.35
N GLY A 169 14.87 15.84 5.97
CA GLY A 169 16.09 16.20 6.70
C GLY A 169 17.18 15.12 6.72
N GLY A 170 17.10 14.13 5.83
CA GLY A 170 17.95 12.94 5.84
C GLY A 170 18.53 12.59 4.46
N PRO A 171 18.96 11.33 4.28
CA PRO A 171 19.60 10.90 3.04
C PRO A 171 18.64 10.87 1.85
N THR A 172 19.22 11.01 0.66
CA THR A 172 18.50 10.87 -0.60
C THR A 172 18.25 9.40 -0.92
N VAL A 173 17.02 9.09 -1.34
CA VAL A 173 16.58 7.72 -1.67
C VAL A 173 16.58 7.51 -3.18
N PHE A 174 16.10 8.50 -3.93
CA PHE A 174 16.11 8.56 -5.39
C PHE A 174 16.74 9.91 -5.82
N PRO A 175 17.96 9.92 -6.36
CA PRO A 175 18.69 11.17 -6.59
C PRO A 175 18.24 11.94 -7.83
N ALA A 176 17.73 11.23 -8.84
CA ALA A 176 17.25 11.83 -10.08
C ALA A 176 16.22 10.91 -10.74
N VAL A 177 15.03 11.43 -11.00
CA VAL A 177 13.95 10.73 -11.72
C VAL A 177 13.39 11.71 -12.75
N ALA A 178 13.62 11.45 -14.04
CA ALA A 178 13.15 12.33 -15.10
C ALA A 178 11.61 12.44 -15.13
N ASP A 179 11.07 13.50 -15.72
CA ASP A 179 9.64 13.65 -15.98
C ASP A 179 9.08 12.44 -16.75
N GLY A 180 8.00 11.86 -16.25
CA GLY A 180 7.35 10.68 -16.80
C GLY A 180 8.10 9.38 -16.54
N ALA A 181 9.20 9.41 -15.77
CA ALA A 181 9.99 8.23 -15.46
C ALA A 181 9.60 7.62 -14.11
N ARG A 182 9.97 6.34 -13.98
CA ARG A 182 9.90 5.56 -12.76
C ARG A 182 11.31 5.16 -12.32
N ALA A 183 11.53 5.10 -11.01
CA ALA A 183 12.66 4.38 -10.42
C ALA A 183 12.17 3.51 -9.26
N ALA A 184 12.83 2.38 -9.01
CA ALA A 184 12.48 1.51 -7.90
C ALA A 184 13.72 0.96 -7.20
N ARG A 185 13.59 0.62 -5.93
CA ARG A 185 14.62 -0.03 -5.14
C ARG A 185 14.01 -0.87 -4.02
N ALA A 186 14.70 -1.95 -3.68
CA ALA A 186 14.43 -2.70 -2.47
C ALA A 186 14.91 -1.92 -1.24
N ILE A 187 14.09 -1.87 -0.19
CA ILE A 187 14.38 -1.22 1.08
C ILE A 187 14.10 -2.19 2.23
N ASN A 188 14.84 -2.02 3.33
CA ASN A 188 14.44 -2.68 4.57
C ASN A 188 13.14 -2.04 5.08
N PRO A 189 12.26 -2.81 5.75
CA PRO A 189 11.18 -2.26 6.56
C PRO A 189 11.70 -1.18 7.51
N VAL A 190 11.33 0.08 7.27
CA VAL A 190 11.76 1.23 8.09
C VAL A 190 10.60 2.19 8.31
N SER A 191 10.63 2.89 9.44
CA SER A 191 9.78 4.06 9.67
C SER A 191 10.53 5.30 9.17
N ALA A 192 9.97 6.00 8.20
CA ALA A 192 10.54 7.23 7.66
C ALA A 192 9.44 8.14 7.11
N SER A 193 9.70 9.45 7.12
CA SER A 193 8.94 10.42 6.34
C SER A 193 9.75 10.84 5.13
N LEU A 194 9.14 10.77 3.95
CA LEU A 194 9.80 11.12 2.69
C LEU A 194 9.31 12.47 2.18
N VAL A 195 10.19 13.17 1.46
CA VAL A 195 9.86 14.39 0.72
C VAL A 195 10.27 14.23 -0.74
N GLY A 196 9.49 14.83 -1.63
CA GLY A 196 9.85 14.97 -3.04
C GLY A 196 10.27 16.40 -3.34
N GLU A 197 11.26 16.55 -4.21
CA GLU A 197 11.85 17.84 -4.57
C GLU A 197 11.83 18.03 -6.08
N CYS A 198 11.44 19.23 -6.50
CA CYS A 198 11.52 19.71 -7.88
C CYS A 198 12.04 21.16 -7.89
N THR A 199 13.10 21.44 -8.65
CA THR A 199 13.61 22.81 -8.86
C THR A 199 13.81 23.61 -7.55
N GLY A 200 14.30 22.94 -6.49
CA GLY A 200 14.51 23.56 -5.17
C GLY A 200 13.26 23.71 -4.30
N HIS A 201 12.07 23.37 -4.81
CA HIS A 201 10.84 23.30 -4.03
C HIS A 201 10.65 21.88 -3.48
N THR A 202 10.18 21.79 -2.24
CA THR A 202 10.01 20.53 -1.52
C THR A 202 8.53 20.31 -1.19
N SER A 203 8.06 19.07 -1.32
CA SER A 203 6.71 18.69 -0.92
C SER A 203 6.54 18.71 0.60
N ALA A 204 5.30 18.65 1.08
CA ALA A 204 5.04 18.24 2.46
C ALA A 204 5.61 16.82 2.72
N PRO A 205 6.09 16.53 3.95
CA PRO A 205 6.54 15.19 4.30
C PRO A 205 5.40 14.17 4.25
N LEU A 206 5.66 13.04 3.59
CA LEU A 206 4.80 11.86 3.55
C LEU A 206 5.37 10.79 4.50
N ALA A 207 4.66 10.52 5.58
CA ALA A 207 4.99 9.38 6.43
C ALA A 207 4.75 8.07 5.68
N LEU A 208 5.75 7.20 5.63
CA LEU A 208 5.57 5.84 5.11
C LEU A 208 4.67 5.05 6.07
N PRO A 209 3.74 4.24 5.55
CA PRO A 209 3.06 3.25 6.37
C PRO A 209 4.07 2.21 6.87
N PRO A 210 3.72 1.42 7.90
CA PRO A 210 4.54 0.28 8.28
C PRO A 210 4.61 -0.71 7.11
N LEU A 211 5.78 -0.80 6.47
CA LEU A 211 6.06 -1.71 5.36
C LEU A 211 6.63 -3.04 5.90
N LYS A 212 6.28 -4.14 5.25
CA LYS A 212 6.79 -5.49 5.50
C LYS A 212 7.60 -5.99 4.31
N GLY A 213 8.39 -7.05 4.51
CA GLY A 213 9.03 -7.75 3.38
C GLY A 213 7.98 -8.18 2.36
N GLY A 214 8.25 -7.90 1.08
CA GLY A 214 7.32 -8.14 -0.02
C GLY A 214 6.36 -7.01 -0.35
N ASP A 215 6.15 -6.05 0.54
CA ASP A 215 5.27 -4.92 0.24
C ASP A 215 5.83 -4.13 -0.94
N ARG A 216 4.95 -3.74 -1.85
CA ARG A 216 5.28 -2.81 -2.93
C ARG A 216 4.57 -1.49 -2.69
N TYR A 217 5.34 -0.43 -2.48
CA TYR A 217 4.82 0.91 -2.20
C TYR A 217 5.23 1.87 -3.31
N SER A 218 4.26 2.57 -3.89
CA SER A 218 4.49 3.57 -4.93
C SER A 218 4.37 4.98 -4.35
N LEU A 219 5.32 5.82 -4.71
CA LEU A 219 5.35 7.24 -4.49
C LEU A 219 5.08 7.93 -5.83
N PHE A 220 4.14 8.87 -5.85
CA PHE A 220 3.83 9.69 -7.01
C PHE A 220 4.15 11.13 -6.64
N LEU A 221 5.11 11.73 -7.35
CA LEU A 221 5.33 13.15 -7.29
C LEU A 221 4.46 13.81 -8.36
N VAL A 222 3.47 14.59 -7.93
CA VAL A 222 2.48 15.26 -8.78
C VAL A 222 2.48 16.77 -8.49
N GLY A 223 1.61 17.52 -9.18
CA GLY A 223 1.52 18.98 -9.03
C GLY A 223 2.42 19.70 -10.04
N THR A 224 3.08 20.78 -9.59
CA THR A 224 3.97 21.59 -10.43
C THR A 224 5.38 21.60 -9.86
N ALA A 225 6.37 22.06 -10.64
CA ALA A 225 7.74 22.16 -10.16
C ALA A 225 7.87 23.11 -8.94
N GLN A 226 6.98 24.11 -8.82
CA GLN A 226 6.98 25.09 -7.73
C GLN A 226 6.16 24.63 -6.51
N ALA A 227 5.24 23.70 -6.71
CA ALA A 227 4.38 23.15 -5.68
C ALA A 227 4.27 21.62 -5.85
N PRO A 228 5.38 20.88 -5.67
CA PRO A 228 5.36 19.43 -5.79
C PRO A 228 4.61 18.81 -4.62
N VAL A 229 3.84 17.76 -4.89
CA VAL A 229 3.08 16.99 -3.89
C VAL A 229 3.48 15.53 -3.99
N LEU A 230 3.94 14.96 -2.87
CA LEU A 230 4.28 13.55 -2.78
C LEU A 230 3.08 12.77 -2.22
N VAL A 231 2.57 11.83 -3.00
CA VAL A 231 1.45 10.96 -2.62
C VAL A 231 1.91 9.51 -2.63
N GLY A 232 1.53 8.74 -1.62
CA GLY A 232 1.90 7.33 -1.52
C GLY A 232 0.71 6.39 -1.65
N ALA A 233 0.95 5.21 -2.23
CA ALA A 233 -0.04 4.14 -2.33
C ALA A 233 0.60 2.76 -2.19
N THR A 234 -0.02 1.91 -1.37
CA THR A 234 0.31 0.48 -1.34
C THR A 234 -0.23 -0.16 -2.62
N ASN A 235 0.63 -0.85 -3.35
CA ASN A 235 0.24 -1.56 -4.56
C ASN A 235 -0.59 -2.79 -4.19
N ARG A 236 -1.74 -2.94 -4.84
CA ARG A 236 -2.64 -4.08 -4.70
C ARG A 236 -3.16 -4.46 -6.07
N THR A 237 -3.64 -5.69 -6.19
CA THR A 237 -4.40 -6.14 -7.34
C THR A 237 -5.86 -6.23 -6.93
N GLU A 238 -6.78 -5.76 -7.77
CA GLU A 238 -8.21 -5.97 -7.57
C GLU A 238 -8.49 -7.45 -7.36
N ALA A 239 -9.33 -7.77 -6.38
CA ALA A 239 -9.82 -9.14 -6.21
C ALA A 239 -10.58 -9.55 -7.47
N TYR A 240 -10.18 -10.68 -8.08
CA TYR A 240 -10.91 -11.26 -9.19
C TYR A 240 -12.36 -11.51 -8.78
N LYS A 241 -13.30 -10.93 -9.52
CA LYS A 241 -14.72 -11.27 -9.44
C LYS A 241 -15.10 -11.91 -10.76
N ALA A 242 -15.40 -13.21 -10.74
CA ALA A 242 -16.06 -13.86 -11.86
C ALA A 242 -17.40 -13.13 -12.06
N ASN A 243 -17.62 -12.63 -13.27
CA ASN A 243 -18.93 -12.16 -13.71
C ASN A 243 -19.71 -13.34 -14.28
#